data_AF-A0A7T4IUD1-F1
#
_entry.id   AF-A0A7T4IUD1-F1
#
_cell.length_a   1.000
_cell.length_b   1.000
_cell.length_c   1.000
_cell.angle_alpha   90.00
_cell.angle_beta   90.00
_cell.angle_gamma   90.00
#
_symmetry.space_group_name_H-M   'P 1'
#
loop_
_entity.id
_entity.type
_entity.pdbx_description
1 polymer ?
#
loop_
_entity_poly.entity_id
_entity_poly.type
_entity_poly.pdbx_seq_one_letter_code
_entity_poly.pdbx_strand_id
1 'polypeptide(L)'
;MGTMPTFSVESKTLRDVMHFSSKHADDVVRGLGGSGKAERVTQAVNNMSEFFETEFGQKIVGSLRKTKKKYDGQSVYEVTKDIDDILKKGDKLYLDGLHKDHFEVFNKRGKVKDVLNLDGTSNSKKFNLASGRRLK
;
A
#
# COMPACT_ATOMS: atom_id res chain seq x y z
N MET A 1 -56.94 -1.45 -24.88
CA MET A 1 -56.43 -1.68 -23.52
C MET A 1 -55.52 -2.88 -23.56
N GLY A 2 -54.23 -2.69 -23.24
CA GLY A 2 -53.20 -3.74 -23.30
C GLY A 2 -51.81 -3.12 -23.16
N THR A 3 -51.41 -2.87 -21.92
CA THR A 3 -50.06 -2.43 -21.54
C THR A 3 -49.05 -3.53 -21.84
N MET A 4 -47.94 -3.20 -22.49
CA MET A 4 -46.74 -4.05 -22.54
C MET A 4 -45.48 -3.25 -22.13
N PRO A 5 -44.53 -3.91 -21.43
CA PRO A 5 -43.46 -3.26 -20.68
C PRO A 5 -42.26 -2.89 -21.56
N THR A 6 -41.58 -1.79 -21.22
CA THR A 6 -40.27 -1.44 -21.76
C THR A 6 -39.18 -2.17 -20.96
N PHE A 7 -38.45 -3.06 -21.63
CA PHE A 7 -37.13 -3.52 -21.19
C PHE A 7 -36.13 -2.99 -22.21
N SER A 8 -35.45 -1.89 -21.86
CA SER A 8 -34.30 -1.41 -22.62
C SER A 8 -33.05 -2.00 -21.98
N VAL A 9 -32.51 -3.03 -22.65
CA VAL A 9 -31.17 -3.55 -22.41
C VAL A 9 -30.24 -2.77 -23.32
N GLU A 10 -29.37 -1.93 -22.77
CA GLU A 10 -28.22 -1.42 -23.51
C GLU A 10 -26.94 -2.02 -22.94
N SER A 11 -26.36 -2.90 -23.75
CA SER A 11 -25.07 -3.54 -23.54
C SER A 11 -24.01 -2.70 -24.25
N LYS A 12 -23.06 -2.10 -23.53
CA LYS A 12 -21.82 -1.60 -24.14
C LYS A 12 -20.60 -1.92 -23.29
N THR A 13 -19.69 -2.60 -23.95
CA THR A 13 -18.50 -3.30 -23.50
C THR A 13 -17.39 -2.39 -22.96
N LEU A 14 -16.65 -2.96 -22.01
CA LEU A 14 -15.27 -2.68 -21.62
C LEU A 14 -14.37 -2.09 -22.72
N ARG A 15 -13.54 -1.11 -22.30
CA ARG A 15 -12.17 -0.73 -22.76
C ARG A 15 -12.04 0.72 -23.26
N ASP A 16 -11.65 1.62 -22.35
CA ASP A 16 -10.55 2.58 -22.54
C ASP A 16 -10.36 3.36 -21.22
N VAL A 17 -9.35 3.04 -20.41
CA VAL A 17 -7.98 3.61 -20.44
C VAL A 17 -7.92 5.03 -19.85
N MET A 18 -7.47 5.05 -18.59
CA MET A 18 -6.47 5.95 -18.00
C MET A 18 -6.36 7.39 -18.51
N HIS A 19 -6.63 8.36 -17.62
CA HIS A 19 -5.87 9.61 -17.44
C HIS A 19 -6.08 10.08 -15.99
N PHE A 20 -5.26 9.67 -15.01
CA PHE A 20 -4.03 10.30 -14.52
C PHE A 20 -4.00 11.85 -14.48
N SER A 21 -4.30 12.36 -13.27
CA SER A 21 -3.54 13.39 -12.53
C SER A 21 -3.74 14.89 -12.79
N SER A 22 -3.78 15.56 -11.62
CA SER A 22 -3.38 16.95 -11.29
C SER A 22 -4.43 18.05 -11.42
N LYS A 23 -4.78 18.63 -10.27
CA LYS A 23 -4.76 20.08 -9.99
C LYS A 23 -4.94 20.36 -8.48
N HIS A 24 -3.91 20.97 -7.88
CA HIS A 24 -3.98 21.69 -6.61
C HIS A 24 -4.88 22.92 -6.74
N ALA A 25 -5.57 23.29 -5.66
CA ALA A 25 -5.81 24.68 -5.25
C ALA A 25 -6.37 24.70 -3.82
N ASP A 26 -5.45 24.95 -2.89
CA ASP A 26 -5.49 25.78 -1.69
C ASP A 26 -6.82 26.27 -1.04
N ASP A 27 -6.80 26.13 0.29
CA ASP A 27 -7.17 27.15 1.31
C ASP A 27 -8.65 27.42 1.65
N VAL A 28 -9.11 26.84 2.76
CA VAL A 28 -9.96 27.55 3.74
C VAL A 28 -9.54 27.12 5.15
N VAL A 29 -8.76 27.97 5.80
CA VAL A 29 -8.64 28.00 7.26
C VAL A 29 -9.97 28.49 7.86
N ARG A 30 -10.63 27.65 8.67
CA ARG A 30 -11.60 28.10 9.66
C ARG A 30 -11.75 27.05 10.75
N GLY A 31 -11.18 27.36 11.90
CA GLY A 31 -11.20 26.51 13.07
C GLY A 31 -12.62 26.20 13.56
N LEU A 32 -12.73 25.05 14.21
CA LEU A 32 -13.57 24.71 15.36
C LEU A 32 -13.56 23.18 15.47
N GLY A 33 -13.21 22.65 16.65
CA GLY A 33 -13.39 21.23 16.96
C GLY A 33 -12.14 20.37 16.81
N GLY A 34 -11.36 20.29 17.89
CA GLY A 34 -10.44 19.18 18.06
C GLY A 34 -11.16 17.84 18.06
N SER A 35 -10.36 16.78 17.99
CA SER A 35 -10.75 15.37 18.09
C SER A 35 -11.24 14.71 16.80
N GLY A 36 -10.49 14.92 15.72
CA GLY A 36 -10.25 13.89 14.72
C GLY A 36 -9.05 13.02 15.11
N LYS A 37 -8.92 12.63 16.39
CA LYS A 37 -8.09 11.48 16.73
C LYS A 37 -8.80 10.24 16.18
N ALA A 38 -8.70 10.04 14.87
CA ALA A 38 -8.40 8.70 14.42
C ALA A 38 -7.05 8.38 15.07
N GLU A 39 -7.08 7.92 16.31
CA GLU A 39 -6.14 6.92 16.76
C GLU A 39 -6.27 5.80 15.72
N ARG A 40 -5.56 5.96 14.60
CA ARG A 40 -4.93 4.80 13.99
C ARG A 40 -4.11 4.29 15.13
N VAL A 41 -4.66 3.32 15.84
CA VAL A 41 -3.94 2.51 16.80
C VAL A 41 -2.60 2.29 16.14
N THR A 42 -1.55 2.88 16.71
CA THR A 42 -0.19 2.72 16.19
C THR A 42 0.15 1.27 16.46
N GLN A 43 -0.39 0.36 15.65
CA GLN A 43 -0.23 -1.07 15.75
C GLN A 43 1.16 -1.39 15.25
N ALA A 44 2.20 -0.85 15.89
CA ALA A 44 3.56 -1.27 15.60
C ALA A 44 3.65 -2.76 15.88
N VAL A 45 4.16 -3.52 14.92
CA VAL A 45 4.36 -4.95 15.09
C VAL A 45 5.71 -5.19 15.72
N ASN A 46 5.85 -6.19 16.60
CA ASN A 46 7.15 -6.51 17.18
C ASN A 46 8.08 -7.14 16.14
N ASN A 47 7.51 -7.94 15.22
CA ASN A 47 8.22 -8.68 14.18
C ASN A 47 7.28 -9.03 13.00
N MET A 48 7.86 -9.60 11.93
CA MET A 48 7.09 -9.99 10.74
C MET A 48 6.07 -11.11 10.99
N SER A 49 6.31 -12.00 11.96
CA SER A 49 5.35 -13.07 12.28
C SER A 49 4.04 -12.47 12.82
N GLU A 50 4.13 -11.49 13.71
CA GLU A 50 2.96 -10.75 14.23
C GLU A 50 2.24 -10.00 13.10
N PHE A 51 2.99 -9.42 12.16
CA PHE A 51 2.37 -8.85 10.97
C PHE A 51 1.58 -9.88 10.16
N PHE A 52 2.09 -11.10 10.00
CA PHE A 52 1.37 -12.16 9.27
C PHE A 52 0.10 -12.64 9.96
N GLU A 53 -0.13 -12.29 11.23
CA GLU A 53 -1.40 -12.56 11.91
C GLU A 53 -2.48 -11.53 11.57
N THR A 54 -2.11 -10.36 11.04
CA THR A 54 -3.06 -9.32 10.59
C THR A 54 -3.79 -9.72 9.30
N GLU A 55 -4.95 -9.11 9.04
CA GLU A 55 -5.74 -9.36 7.83
C GLU A 55 -4.93 -9.15 6.53
N PHE A 56 -4.17 -8.05 6.47
CA PHE A 56 -3.31 -7.76 5.32
C PHE A 56 -2.13 -8.72 5.22
N GLY A 57 -1.48 -9.03 6.35
CA GLY A 57 -0.37 -9.97 6.40
C GLY A 57 -0.77 -11.38 5.92
N GLN A 58 -1.92 -11.90 6.37
CA GLN A 58 -2.44 -13.18 5.92
C GLN A 58 -2.76 -13.18 4.41
N LYS A 59 -3.23 -12.05 3.87
CA LYS A 59 -3.50 -11.90 2.44
C LYS A 59 -2.23 -11.99 1.58
N ILE A 60 -1.10 -11.47 2.09
CA ILE A 60 0.14 -11.37 1.30
C ILE A 60 1.20 -12.42 1.62
N VAL A 61 1.14 -13.09 2.78
CA VAL A 61 2.16 -14.04 3.24
C VAL A 61 2.38 -15.19 2.24
N GLY A 62 1.31 -15.70 1.61
CA GLY A 62 1.41 -16.74 0.58
C GLY A 62 2.07 -16.29 -0.72
N SER A 63 2.19 -14.98 -0.93
CA SER A 63 2.85 -14.35 -2.07
C SER A 63 4.23 -13.78 -1.71
N LEU A 64 4.67 -13.86 -0.45
CA LEU A 64 5.97 -13.39 0.01
C LEU A 64 6.96 -14.56 0.18
N ARG A 65 8.21 -14.33 -0.22
CA ARG A 65 9.33 -15.24 0.01
C ARG A 65 10.38 -14.56 0.85
N LYS A 66 10.67 -15.12 2.02
CA LYS A 66 11.77 -14.65 2.87
C LYS A 66 13.09 -14.78 2.12
N THR A 67 13.88 -13.71 2.06
CA THR A 67 15.20 -13.75 1.44
C THR A 67 16.29 -14.01 2.48
N LYS A 68 17.51 -14.33 2.02
CA LYS A 68 18.69 -14.43 2.89
C LYS A 68 19.22 -13.06 3.34
N LYS A 69 18.76 -11.96 2.73
CA LYS A 69 19.21 -10.61 3.08
C LYS A 69 18.55 -10.17 4.39
N LYS A 70 19.37 -9.64 5.29
CA LYS A 70 18.91 -8.91 6.46
C LYS A 70 19.41 -7.47 6.37
N TYR A 71 18.54 -6.54 6.73
CA TYR A 71 18.87 -5.12 6.81
C TYR A 71 18.50 -4.67 8.21
N ASP A 72 19.46 -4.11 8.95
CA ASP A 72 19.27 -3.68 10.34
C ASP A 72 18.67 -4.77 11.26
N GLY A 73 19.18 -6.00 11.14
CA GLY A 73 18.68 -7.16 11.91
C GLY A 73 17.34 -7.74 11.42
N GLN A 74 16.60 -7.01 10.59
CA GLN A 74 15.32 -7.43 10.02
C GLN A 74 15.43 -8.19 8.71
N SER A 75 14.53 -9.14 8.50
CA SER A 75 14.53 -9.98 7.28
C SER A 75 13.84 -9.24 6.13
N VAL A 76 14.47 -9.25 4.96
CA VAL A 76 13.87 -8.71 3.74
C VAL A 76 13.06 -9.81 3.06
N TYR A 77 11.83 -9.51 2.67
CA TYR A 77 10.95 -10.42 1.94
C TYR A 77 10.87 -9.99 0.47
N GLU A 78 10.67 -10.94 -0.43
CA GLU A 78 10.49 -10.68 -1.85
C GLU A 78 9.10 -11.15 -2.29
N VAL A 79 8.40 -10.28 -3.00
CA VAL A 79 7.10 -10.56 -3.59
C VAL A 79 7.28 -11.54 -4.74
N THR A 80 6.61 -12.69 -4.69
CA THR A 80 6.75 -13.76 -5.69
C THR A 80 5.67 -13.73 -6.77
N LYS A 81 4.53 -13.09 -6.48
CA LYS A 81 3.37 -12.94 -7.35
C LYS A 81 2.85 -11.51 -7.23
N ASP A 82 2.24 -10.97 -8.28
CA ASP A 82 1.59 -9.67 -8.21
C ASP A 82 0.41 -9.77 -7.23
N ILE A 83 0.42 -8.93 -6.20
CA ILE A 83 -0.62 -8.91 -5.15
C ILE A 83 -1.67 -7.87 -5.51
N ASP A 84 -1.20 -6.68 -5.87
CA ASP A 84 -2.01 -5.49 -6.13
C ASP A 84 -1.24 -4.54 -7.08
N ASP A 85 -1.71 -3.30 -7.22
CA ASP A 85 -1.03 -2.30 -8.05
C ASP A 85 0.25 -1.76 -7.43
N ILE A 86 0.37 -1.82 -6.10
CA ILE A 86 1.54 -1.35 -5.38
C ILE A 86 2.60 -2.45 -5.26
N LEU A 87 2.26 -3.68 -4.85
CA LEU A 87 3.20 -4.79 -4.70
C LEU A 87 3.21 -5.69 -5.94
N LYS A 88 4.26 -5.52 -6.76
CA LYS A 88 4.48 -6.34 -7.96
C LYS A 88 5.54 -7.40 -7.71
N LYS A 89 5.47 -8.48 -8.50
CA LYS A 89 6.42 -9.60 -8.45
C LYS A 89 7.86 -9.11 -8.57
N GLY A 90 8.66 -9.50 -7.59
CA GLY A 90 10.09 -9.26 -7.40
C GLY A 90 10.41 -7.96 -6.67
N ASP A 91 9.39 -7.21 -6.26
CA ASP A 91 9.58 -6.14 -5.28
C ASP A 91 10.00 -6.74 -3.93
N LYS A 92 10.72 -5.97 -3.13
CA LYS A 92 11.22 -6.37 -1.82
C LYS A 92 10.50 -5.57 -0.75
N LEU A 93 10.00 -6.26 0.26
CA LEU A 93 9.36 -5.70 1.43
C LEU A 93 10.34 -5.72 2.60
N TYR A 94 10.54 -4.57 3.21
CA TYR A 94 11.35 -4.39 4.41
C TYR A 94 10.50 -3.71 5.48
N LEU A 95 10.43 -4.27 6.68
CA LEU A 95 9.76 -3.63 7.81
C LEU A 95 10.77 -2.71 8.50
N ASP A 96 10.34 -1.50 8.84
CA ASP A 96 11.21 -0.50 9.48
C ASP A 96 11.81 -1.06 10.77
N GLY A 97 13.14 -1.02 10.90
CA GLY A 97 13.87 -1.53 12.06
C GLY A 97 13.53 -0.81 13.35
N LEU A 98 13.31 0.50 13.27
CA LEU A 98 13.21 1.39 14.43
C LEU A 98 11.79 1.43 15.01
N HIS A 99 10.80 1.79 14.18
CA HIS A 99 9.43 2.03 14.64
C HIS A 99 8.50 0.85 14.36
N LYS A 100 8.86 -0.02 13.40
CA LYS A 100 8.08 -1.22 12.99
C LYS A 100 6.59 -0.91 12.74
N ASP A 101 6.30 0.31 12.32
CA ASP A 101 4.96 0.84 12.05
C ASP A 101 4.68 0.97 10.54
N HIS A 102 5.68 0.72 9.69
CA HIS A 102 5.59 0.81 8.25
C HIS A 102 6.58 -0.12 7.53
N PHE A 103 6.28 -0.40 6.26
CA PHE A 103 7.13 -1.13 5.33
C PHE A 103 7.71 -0.21 4.26
N GLU A 104 8.99 -0.34 3.99
CA GLU A 104 9.61 0.19 2.79
C GLU A 104 9.54 -0.87 1.67
N VAL A 105 8.92 -0.49 0.55
CA VAL A 105 8.83 -1.32 -0.65
C VAL A 105 9.93 -0.88 -1.60
N PHE A 106 10.81 -1.80 -1.97
CA PHE A 106 11.86 -1.58 -2.94
C PHE A 106 11.57 -2.34 -4.23
N ASN A 107 11.83 -1.74 -5.38
CA ASN A 107 11.74 -2.47 -6.63
C ASN A 107 12.89 -3.49 -6.78
N LYS A 108 12.82 -4.33 -7.82
CA LYS A 108 13.90 -5.28 -8.18
C LYS A 108 15.30 -4.66 -8.26
N ARG A 109 15.40 -3.36 -8.58
CA ARG A 109 16.66 -2.62 -8.70
C ARG A 109 17.15 -2.03 -7.37
N GLY A 110 16.42 -2.29 -6.27
CA GLY A 110 16.72 -1.81 -4.93
C GLY A 110 16.38 -0.33 -4.70
N LYS A 111 15.62 0.32 -5.58
CA LYS A 111 15.15 1.70 -5.33
C LYS A 111 13.83 1.65 -4.56
N VAL A 112 13.64 2.57 -3.61
CA VAL A 112 12.33 2.73 -2.96
C VAL A 112 11.28 2.99 -4.03
N LYS A 113 10.22 2.18 -4.00
CA LYS A 113 9.06 2.22 -4.89
C LYS A 113 7.87 2.83 -4.17
N ASP A 114 7.65 2.44 -2.92
CA ASP A 114 6.59 2.98 -2.07
C ASP A 114 6.92 2.77 -0.59
N VAL A 115 6.18 3.43 0.29
CA VAL A 115 6.17 3.17 1.74
C VAL A 115 4.76 2.80 2.14
N LEU A 116 4.55 1.58 2.64
CA LEU A 116 3.25 1.07 3.05
C LEU A 116 3.10 1.12 4.57
N ASN A 117 1.91 1.42 5.06
CA ASN A 117 1.56 1.16 6.45
C ASN A 117 1.24 -0.34 6.63
N LEU A 118 1.07 -0.78 7.87
CA LEU A 118 0.82 -2.20 8.19
C LEU A 118 -0.55 -2.70 7.74
N ASP A 119 -1.49 -1.80 7.45
CA ASP A 119 -2.78 -2.11 6.83
C ASP A 119 -2.69 -2.26 5.30
N GLY A 120 -1.50 -2.05 4.71
CA GLY A 120 -1.27 -2.09 3.26
C GLY A 120 -1.58 -0.79 2.53
N THR A 121 -1.94 0.29 3.23
CA THR A 121 -2.17 1.61 2.61
C THR A 121 -0.86 2.32 2.27
N SER A 122 -0.80 2.98 1.11
CA SER A 122 0.36 3.78 0.71
C SER A 122 0.47 5.05 1.55
N ASN A 123 1.68 5.32 2.03
CA ASN A 123 2.03 6.49 2.81
C ASN A 123 2.86 7.46 1.97
N SER A 124 2.16 8.25 1.15
CA SER A 124 2.79 9.19 0.21
C SER A 124 3.69 10.22 0.90
N LYS A 125 3.39 10.62 2.15
CA LYS A 125 4.24 11.52 2.94
C LYS A 125 5.59 10.88 3.26
N LYS A 126 5.59 9.64 3.78
CA LYS A 126 6.82 8.90 4.06
C LYS A 126 7.56 8.52 2.78
N PHE A 127 6.85 8.19 1.69
CA PHE A 127 7.48 7.93 0.39
C PHE A 127 8.28 9.13 -0.12
N ASN A 128 7.74 10.35 -0.06
CA ASN A 128 8.49 11.54 -0.49
C ASN A 128 9.78 11.76 0.32
N LEU A 129 9.77 11.39 1.62
CA LEU A 129 10.96 11.45 2.49
C LEU A 129 11.96 10.33 2.22
N ALA A 130 11.47 9.14 1.82
CA ALA A 130 12.29 7.99 1.48
C ALA A 130 12.76 8.00 0.01
N SER A 131 12.19 8.88 -0.82
CA SER A 131 12.49 9.00 -2.24
C SER A 131 13.98 9.30 -2.44
N GLY A 132 14.66 8.44 -3.20
CA GLY A 132 16.11 8.49 -3.41
C GLY A 132 16.92 7.49 -2.58
N ARG A 133 16.34 6.87 -1.53
CA ARG A 133 17.01 5.77 -0.81
C ARG A 133 17.15 4.53 -1.70
N ARG A 134 18.23 3.78 -1.48
CA ARG A 134 18.50 2.51 -2.15
C ARG A 134 18.86 1.45 -1.13
N LEU A 135 18.26 0.28 -1.26
CA LEU A 135 18.67 -0.91 -0.53
C LEU A 135 20.02 -1.37 -1.10
N LYS A 136 21.11 -1.09 -0.38
CA LYS A 136 22.47 -1.58 -0.70
C LYS A 136 22.59 -3.07 -0.35
#